data_AF-A0A355F2K2-F1
#
_entry.id   AF-A0A355F2K2-F1
#
_cell.length_a   1.000
_cell.length_b   1.000
_cell.length_c   1.000
_cell.angle_alpha   90.00
_cell.angle_beta   90.00
_cell.angle_gamma   90.00
#
_symmetry.space_group_name_H-M   'P 1'
#
loop_
_entity.id
_entity.type
_entity.pdbx_description
1 polymer ?
#
loop_
_entity_poly.entity_id
_entity_poly.type
_entity_poly.pdbx_seq_one_letter_code
_entity_poly.pdbx_strand_id
1 'polypeptide(L)'
;MKTLLLAAFLAAPALAQAATGQECPSGNLLALRMPSTARVVGEVERATDGRVAPEGTSWNSPPAVVLNGAEGSITWDLGAPRAVRGVLVQGDANDRFPLSGSLDGVTFTPLGAIAALSDVAGLRTRTEIFPQAPAVRYLRLDPPEGDGFTSVAEVAAWCSLPKPWPPAFAVEAVPPPAPTLFTYWNDLTSRWWELLLALLGIGLVVAAARREHKRLFGGAAVVAVLTFFNFGAFHFGNYVHTWDTLHYYLGAKYFRELSYDRLYECLAVADAAESSRMPGLASRVARRTITNLRTNEMEPAAQILAHPERCTASFSAARWEQFRADVAWFRGRENAVRWEEISTDHGFNGTPVWLIAGSLLANLAPAGDGWILALTSIDLLYILALVAVIGWAFGLRSLAVSLLVLATFFPCRFFWTGGAFLRWDWLFFLAASVACLKKGRPWLGGMALGYAALLRIFPGLLAAGPVVAVLALVTRDGLKTGLRRPEVQAHLRFLAGAALAVALLVPASFAVTGGPEAYRAFLANTRKHQETPLTNHMGLRTVVSWRPAEVGRRLVDETATDPWGRWKEARLAAWRQARPFAA
;
A
#
# COMPACT_ATOMS: atom_id res chain seq x y z
N MET A 1 72.18 19.97 -59.93
CA MET A 1 72.14 19.15 -58.70
C MET A 1 70.84 19.52 -57.99
N LYS A 2 69.78 18.71 -58.18
CA LYS A 2 69.11 17.92 -57.13
C LYS A 2 68.51 18.80 -56.00
N THR A 3 67.24 18.80 -55.60
CA THR A 3 66.01 18.07 -55.91
C THR A 3 64.86 18.80 -55.18
N LEU A 4 63.71 18.97 -55.86
CA LEU A 4 62.27 19.03 -55.47
C LEU A 4 61.86 18.93 -53.96
N LEU A 5 60.72 19.43 -53.45
CA LEU A 5 59.46 19.95 -54.04
C LEU A 5 58.64 20.72 -52.96
N LEU A 6 57.96 21.76 -53.45
CA LEU A 6 56.83 22.54 -52.94
C LEU A 6 55.75 21.76 -52.15
N ALA A 7 55.23 22.34 -51.06
CA ALA A 7 53.90 22.03 -50.52
C ALA A 7 53.19 23.35 -50.11
N ALA A 8 52.30 23.82 -50.97
CA ALA A 8 51.35 24.90 -50.68
C ALA A 8 50.04 24.62 -51.43
N PHE A 9 48.94 25.03 -50.80
CA PHE A 9 47.53 24.91 -51.20
C PHE A 9 46.83 23.59 -50.87
N LEU A 10 45.84 23.68 -49.97
CA LEU A 10 44.41 23.50 -50.28
C LEU A 10 43.58 23.79 -49.02
N ALA A 11 43.01 25.00 -48.95
CA ALA A 11 41.82 25.26 -48.15
C ALA A 11 40.61 24.78 -48.98
N ALA A 12 39.95 23.71 -48.53
CA ALA A 12 38.70 23.25 -49.10
C ALA A 12 37.54 23.65 -48.17
N PRO A 13 36.43 24.20 -48.70
CA PRO A 13 35.21 24.37 -47.92
C PRO A 13 34.61 22.97 -47.70
N ALA A 14 34.31 22.63 -46.45
CA ALA A 14 33.54 21.44 -46.13
C ALA A 14 32.10 21.64 -46.63
N LEU A 15 31.84 21.21 -47.87
CA LEU A 15 30.52 21.07 -48.44
C LEU A 15 29.72 20.06 -47.62
N ALA A 16 28.58 20.51 -47.11
CA ALA A 16 27.52 19.67 -46.59
C ALA A 16 27.10 18.67 -47.69
N GLN A 17 27.51 17.42 -47.54
CA GLN A 17 26.98 16.32 -48.34
C GLN A 17 25.55 16.03 -47.86
N ALA A 18 24.59 16.56 -48.59
CA ALA A 18 23.23 16.04 -48.58
C ALA A 18 23.32 14.55 -48.97
N ALA A 19 23.07 13.67 -48.00
CA ALA A 19 22.97 12.23 -48.19
C ALA A 19 21.80 11.93 -49.13
N THR A 20 22.09 11.94 -50.43
CA THR A 20 21.18 11.55 -51.50
C THR A 20 21.57 10.14 -51.93
N GLY A 21 20.66 9.19 -51.71
CA GLY A 21 20.75 7.86 -52.33
C GLY A 21 21.10 6.67 -51.43
N GLN A 22 20.71 6.65 -50.15
CA GLN A 22 20.76 5.41 -49.37
C GLN A 22 19.43 4.67 -49.53
N GLU A 23 19.46 3.50 -50.18
CA GLU A 23 18.25 2.68 -50.39
C GLU A 23 17.50 2.46 -49.07
N CYS A 24 16.21 2.74 -49.11
CA CYS A 24 15.32 2.61 -47.98
C CYS A 24 14.96 1.13 -47.82
N PRO A 25 15.53 0.40 -46.85
CA PRO A 25 15.28 -1.03 -46.73
C PRO A 25 13.79 -1.25 -46.39
N SER A 26 13.21 -2.28 -47.00
CA SER A 26 11.83 -2.67 -46.71
C SER A 26 11.71 -3.27 -45.31
N GLY A 27 10.62 -2.96 -44.60
CA GLY A 27 10.28 -3.57 -43.32
C GLY A 27 10.76 -2.80 -42.09
N ASN A 28 10.56 -3.42 -40.91
CA ASN A 28 10.96 -2.86 -39.62
C ASN A 28 12.48 -2.89 -39.48
N LEU A 29 13.10 -1.72 -39.36
CA LEU A 29 14.53 -1.50 -39.20
C LEU A 29 15.08 -2.16 -37.93
N LEU A 30 14.25 -2.36 -36.90
CA LEU A 30 14.63 -2.93 -35.61
C LEU A 30 14.28 -4.41 -35.47
N ALA A 31 13.58 -5.03 -36.42
CA ALA A 31 13.12 -6.41 -36.29
C ALA A 31 14.26 -7.36 -35.92
N LEU A 32 14.11 -8.06 -34.79
CA LEU A 32 15.06 -9.03 -34.23
C LEU A 32 16.47 -8.45 -33.97
N ARG A 33 16.61 -7.13 -33.88
CA ARG A 33 17.90 -6.49 -33.60
C ARG A 33 18.14 -6.42 -32.10
N MET A 34 19.20 -7.08 -31.66
CA MET A 34 19.71 -6.89 -30.30
C MET A 34 20.16 -5.44 -30.08
N PRO A 35 19.79 -4.83 -28.94
CA PRO A 35 20.32 -3.52 -28.58
C PRO A 35 21.85 -3.52 -28.45
N SER A 36 22.50 -2.47 -28.92
CA SER A 36 23.92 -2.24 -28.68
C SER A 36 24.19 -1.81 -27.23
N THR A 37 23.19 -1.21 -26.57
CA THR A 37 23.25 -0.85 -25.15
C THR A 37 21.82 -0.84 -24.60
N ALA A 38 21.61 -1.40 -23.41
CA ALA A 38 20.32 -1.36 -22.75
C ALA A 38 20.47 -1.27 -21.23
N ARG A 39 19.61 -0.48 -20.59
CA ARG A 39 19.48 -0.37 -19.13
C ARG A 39 18.07 -0.77 -18.72
N VAL A 40 17.84 -2.08 -18.63
CA VAL A 40 16.52 -2.67 -18.42
C VAL A 40 16.57 -3.83 -17.44
N VAL A 41 15.40 -4.29 -16.99
CA VAL A 41 15.18 -5.55 -16.28
C VAL A 41 14.29 -6.44 -17.14
N GLY A 42 14.78 -7.62 -17.50
CA GLY A 42 14.06 -8.60 -18.32
C GLY A 42 14.85 -9.05 -19.57
N GLU A 43 14.17 -9.82 -20.43
CA GLU A 43 14.66 -10.29 -21.73
C GLU A 43 14.62 -9.14 -22.75
N VAL A 44 15.74 -8.46 -22.97
CA VAL A 44 15.77 -7.22 -23.77
C VAL A 44 15.40 -7.43 -25.24
N GLU A 45 15.61 -8.62 -25.76
CA GLU A 45 15.24 -9.05 -27.11
C GLU A 45 13.74 -8.86 -27.39
N ARG A 46 12.90 -8.93 -26.35
CA ARG A 46 11.44 -8.75 -26.44
C ARG A 46 11.06 -7.40 -27.02
N ALA A 47 11.85 -6.35 -26.74
CA ALA A 47 11.58 -5.01 -27.26
C ALA A 47 11.65 -4.90 -28.79
N THR A 48 12.03 -5.96 -29.51
CA THR A 48 12.16 -5.97 -30.98
C THR A 48 11.80 -7.33 -31.60
N ASP A 49 11.13 -8.21 -30.87
CA ASP A 49 10.90 -9.59 -31.33
C ASP A 49 9.72 -9.71 -32.33
N GLY A 50 9.04 -8.59 -32.60
CA GLY A 50 7.91 -8.52 -33.51
C GLY A 50 6.60 -9.02 -32.89
N ARG A 51 6.56 -9.14 -31.56
CA ARG A 51 5.39 -9.61 -30.81
C ARG A 51 4.93 -8.52 -29.85
N VAL A 52 3.62 -8.37 -29.74
CA VAL A 52 2.98 -7.41 -28.85
C VAL A 52 2.05 -8.14 -27.88
N ALA A 53 1.84 -7.58 -26.69
CA ALA A 53 0.82 -8.02 -25.78
C ALA A 53 -0.58 -7.58 -26.26
N PRO A 54 -1.68 -8.22 -25.79
CA PRO A 54 -3.02 -7.70 -25.98
C PRO A 54 -3.14 -6.28 -25.41
N GLU A 55 -3.75 -5.35 -26.14
CA GLU A 55 -4.04 -4.00 -25.67
C GLU A 55 -4.78 -4.05 -24.31
N GLY A 56 -4.27 -3.38 -23.29
CA GLY A 56 -4.85 -3.40 -21.93
C GLY A 56 -4.10 -4.29 -20.95
N THR A 57 -3.14 -5.08 -21.43
CA THR A 57 -2.30 -5.94 -20.59
C THR A 57 -1.55 -5.12 -19.54
N SER A 58 -1.39 -5.65 -18.33
CA SER A 58 -0.67 -4.97 -17.25
C SER A 58 0.76 -4.62 -17.68
N TRP A 59 1.23 -3.42 -17.32
CA TRP A 59 2.48 -2.82 -17.80
C TRP A 59 3.71 -3.73 -17.61
N ASN A 60 3.79 -4.46 -16.49
CA ASN A 60 4.91 -5.36 -16.17
C ASN A 60 4.69 -6.82 -16.57
N SER A 61 3.78 -7.10 -17.50
CA SER A 61 3.52 -8.47 -17.96
C SER A 61 4.72 -9.05 -18.72
N PRO A 62 4.90 -10.39 -18.76
CA PRO A 62 6.10 -11.02 -19.34
C PRO A 62 6.52 -10.59 -20.75
N PRO A 63 5.61 -10.24 -21.69
CA PRO A 63 6.02 -9.72 -23.00
C PRO A 63 6.70 -8.34 -22.95
N ALA A 64 6.63 -7.63 -21.81
CA ALA A 64 7.22 -6.31 -21.64
C ALA A 64 8.55 -6.36 -20.89
N VAL A 65 9.45 -5.49 -21.30
CA VAL A 65 10.74 -5.23 -20.68
C VAL A 65 10.62 -3.98 -19.82
N VAL A 66 11.05 -4.07 -18.56
CA VAL A 66 10.97 -2.95 -17.62
C VAL A 66 12.18 -2.04 -17.78
N LEU A 67 11.94 -0.75 -17.97
CA LEU A 67 12.97 0.28 -18.08
C LEU A 67 13.30 0.81 -16.68
N ASN A 68 14.59 0.93 -16.36
CA ASN A 68 15.05 1.34 -15.02
C ASN A 68 14.91 2.85 -14.78
N GLY A 69 13.67 3.34 -14.64
CA GLY A 69 13.35 4.71 -14.28
C GLY A 69 14.12 5.75 -15.11
N ALA A 70 14.69 6.77 -14.44
CA ALA A 70 15.36 7.91 -15.07
C ALA A 70 16.66 7.56 -15.85
N GLU A 71 17.17 6.33 -15.74
CA GLU A 71 18.33 5.87 -16.51
C GLU A 71 17.95 4.81 -17.57
N GLY A 72 16.69 4.37 -17.60
CA GLY A 72 16.22 3.33 -18.51
C GLY A 72 16.35 3.77 -19.95
N SER A 73 17.16 3.08 -20.75
CA SER A 73 17.30 3.41 -22.17
C SER A 73 17.67 2.18 -22.96
N ILE A 74 17.29 2.16 -24.23
CA ILE A 74 17.62 1.08 -25.16
C ILE A 74 18.13 1.73 -26.45
N THR A 75 19.32 1.33 -26.88
CA THR A 75 19.98 1.85 -28.09
C THR A 75 20.22 0.72 -29.06
N TRP A 76 19.89 0.94 -30.34
CA TRP A 76 20.09 -0.01 -31.43
C TRP A 76 21.02 0.59 -32.50
N ASP A 77 22.00 -0.19 -32.98
CA ASP A 77 22.79 0.13 -34.19
C ASP A 77 22.06 -0.41 -35.42
N LEU A 78 21.68 0.48 -36.33
CA LEU A 78 21.05 0.15 -37.61
C LEU A 78 22.06 -0.41 -38.63
N GLY A 79 23.36 -0.38 -38.31
CA GLY A 79 24.48 -0.90 -39.09
C GLY A 79 25.02 0.10 -40.12
N ALA A 80 24.19 1.05 -40.55
CA ALA A 80 24.54 2.16 -41.41
C ALA A 80 23.59 3.34 -41.13
N PRO A 81 23.92 4.58 -41.53
CA PRO A 81 22.97 5.68 -41.50
C PRO A 81 21.69 5.30 -42.27
N ARG A 82 20.51 5.44 -41.66
CA ARG A 82 19.21 5.17 -42.28
C ARG A 82 18.25 6.30 -41.93
N ALA A 83 17.44 6.69 -42.90
CA ALA A 83 16.32 7.58 -42.63
C ALA A 83 15.30 6.85 -41.74
N VAL A 84 14.81 7.50 -40.68
CA VAL A 84 13.74 6.99 -39.83
C VAL A 84 12.51 7.88 -40.01
N ARG A 85 11.49 7.34 -40.67
CA ARG A 85 10.25 8.06 -41.04
C ARG A 85 9.11 7.81 -40.05
N GLY A 86 9.02 6.62 -39.48
CA GLY A 86 7.97 6.28 -38.53
C GLY A 86 8.49 5.33 -37.47
N VAL A 87 7.91 5.44 -36.29
CA VAL A 87 8.20 4.60 -35.14
C VAL A 87 6.90 4.11 -34.52
N LEU A 88 6.97 2.94 -33.90
CA LEU A 88 5.90 2.34 -33.13
C LEU A 88 6.48 1.88 -31.80
N VAL A 89 5.73 2.11 -30.73
CA VAL A 89 6.04 1.58 -29.40
C VAL A 89 4.76 0.97 -28.84
N GLN A 90 4.84 -0.27 -28.38
CA GLN A 90 3.90 -0.77 -27.38
C GLN A 90 4.56 -0.65 -26.01
N GLY A 91 4.01 0.20 -25.15
CA GLY A 91 4.52 0.46 -23.81
C GLY A 91 3.41 0.97 -22.90
N ASP A 92 3.71 1.20 -21.63
CA ASP A 92 2.69 1.62 -20.66
C ASP A 92 2.00 2.93 -21.10
N ALA A 93 0.67 2.95 -20.99
CA ALA A 93 -0.16 3.96 -21.62
C ALA A 93 0.10 5.38 -21.09
N ASN A 94 0.29 5.52 -19.79
CA ASN A 94 0.49 6.79 -19.11
C ASN A 94 1.92 7.34 -19.24
N ASP A 95 2.83 6.60 -19.88
CA ASP A 95 4.20 7.04 -20.15
C ASP A 95 4.35 7.69 -21.53
N ARG A 96 5.22 8.70 -21.58
CA ARG A 96 5.74 9.30 -22.81
C ARG A 96 7.11 8.69 -23.12
N PHE A 97 7.36 8.35 -24.38
CA PHE A 97 8.59 7.68 -24.83
C PHE A 97 9.41 8.57 -25.77
N PRO A 98 10.39 9.33 -25.26
CA PRO A 98 11.27 10.15 -26.10
C PRO A 98 12.23 9.29 -26.91
N LEU A 99 12.57 9.77 -28.10
CA LEU A 99 13.45 9.10 -29.04
C LEU A 99 14.54 10.06 -29.51
N SER A 100 15.76 9.56 -29.57
CA SER A 100 16.92 10.29 -30.08
C SER A 100 17.73 9.46 -31.07
N GLY A 101 18.47 10.15 -31.92
CA GLY A 101 19.25 9.58 -33.00
C GLY A 101 20.69 10.08 -33.01
N SER A 102 21.60 9.23 -33.46
CA SER A 102 23.02 9.54 -33.57
C SER A 102 23.65 8.92 -34.83
N LEU A 103 24.66 9.57 -35.40
CA LEU A 103 25.48 9.01 -36.49
C LEU A 103 26.76 8.34 -35.97
N ASP A 104 27.26 8.75 -34.81
CA ASP A 104 28.54 8.33 -34.23
C ASP A 104 28.37 7.39 -33.01
N GLY A 105 27.16 7.27 -32.47
CA GLY A 105 26.85 6.47 -31.28
C GLY A 105 27.24 7.15 -29.96
N VAL A 106 27.70 8.41 -30.01
CA VAL A 106 28.17 9.19 -28.86
C VAL A 106 27.28 10.41 -28.66
N THR A 107 27.04 11.17 -29.72
CA THR A 107 26.23 12.40 -29.68
C THR A 107 24.83 12.10 -30.17
N PHE A 108 23.85 12.17 -29.28
CA PHE A 108 22.44 11.91 -29.58
C PHE A 108 21.65 13.21 -29.70
N THR A 109 20.83 13.30 -30.74
CA THR A 109 19.95 14.43 -31.04
C THR A 109 18.49 14.01 -30.94
N PRO A 110 17.61 14.78 -30.30
CA PRO A 110 16.19 14.43 -30.19
C PRO A 110 15.52 14.31 -31.58
N LEU A 111 14.75 13.24 -31.79
CA LEU A 111 13.95 13.03 -33.00
C LEU A 111 12.47 13.37 -32.78
N GLY A 112 11.95 13.06 -31.60
CA GLY A 112 10.55 13.24 -31.22
C GLY A 112 10.19 12.33 -30.05
N ALA A 113 8.90 12.09 -29.81
CA ALA A 113 8.44 11.18 -28.75
C ALA A 113 7.07 10.58 -29.07
N ILE A 114 6.83 9.37 -28.59
CA ILE A 114 5.47 8.81 -28.50
C ILE A 114 4.78 9.47 -27.29
N ALA A 115 3.63 10.09 -27.52
CA ALA A 115 2.85 10.73 -26.46
C ALA A 115 2.23 9.72 -25.48
N ALA A 116 2.12 10.13 -24.21
CA ALA A 116 1.31 9.44 -23.20
C ALA A 116 -0.19 9.55 -23.53
N LEU A 117 -0.98 8.59 -23.03
CA LEU A 117 -2.44 8.57 -23.10
C LEU A 117 -3.01 8.75 -21.68
N SER A 118 -4.04 9.57 -21.54
CA SER A 118 -4.65 9.91 -20.24
C SER A 118 -5.82 9.01 -19.83
N ASP A 119 -6.48 8.36 -20.79
CA ASP A 119 -7.80 7.74 -20.56
C ASP A 119 -7.79 6.21 -20.61
N VAL A 120 -6.60 5.61 -20.73
CA VAL A 120 -6.42 4.16 -20.90
C VAL A 120 -5.21 3.68 -20.09
N ALA A 121 -5.27 2.46 -19.58
CA ALA A 121 -4.24 1.88 -18.70
C ALA A 121 -3.61 0.60 -19.29
N GLY A 122 -2.38 0.29 -18.88
CA GLY A 122 -1.61 -0.86 -19.34
C GLY A 122 -1.01 -0.68 -20.72
N LEU A 123 -0.40 -1.71 -21.26
CA LEU A 123 0.33 -1.66 -22.53
C LEU A 123 -0.56 -1.18 -23.68
N ARG A 124 -0.09 -0.15 -24.40
CA ARG A 124 -0.75 0.43 -25.58
C ARG A 124 0.19 0.62 -26.74
N THR A 125 -0.25 0.17 -27.91
CA THR A 125 0.44 0.40 -29.19
C THR A 125 0.19 1.80 -29.70
N ARG A 126 1.26 2.55 -29.94
CA ARG A 126 1.21 3.93 -30.41
C ARG A 126 2.29 4.18 -31.46
N THR A 127 2.11 5.21 -32.26
CA THR A 127 3.04 5.56 -33.34
C THR A 127 3.37 7.04 -33.38
N GLU A 128 4.54 7.37 -33.91
CA GLU A 128 4.92 8.73 -34.28
C GLU A 128 5.53 8.73 -35.69
N ILE A 129 5.26 9.79 -36.45
CA ILE A 129 5.79 9.97 -37.82
C ILE A 129 6.70 11.19 -37.82
N PHE A 130 7.94 11.03 -38.28
CA PHE A 130 8.92 12.10 -38.41
C PHE A 130 8.91 12.67 -39.84
N PRO A 131 8.30 13.85 -40.10
CA PRO A 131 8.13 14.35 -41.46
C PRO A 131 9.45 14.60 -42.20
N GLN A 132 10.52 14.90 -41.45
CA GLN A 132 11.86 15.18 -41.99
C GLN A 132 12.70 13.91 -42.22
N ALA A 133 12.24 12.74 -41.76
CA ALA A 133 12.92 11.46 -41.91
C ALA A 133 14.43 11.50 -41.59
N PRO A 134 14.82 11.94 -40.38
CA PRO A 134 16.23 12.15 -40.03
C PRO A 134 17.07 10.89 -40.27
N ALA A 135 18.28 11.09 -40.81
CA ALA A 135 19.23 10.01 -41.02
C ALA A 135 20.00 9.73 -39.73
N VAL A 136 19.87 8.51 -39.21
CA VAL A 136 20.49 8.07 -37.95
C VAL A 136 21.14 6.70 -38.16
N ARG A 137 22.28 6.45 -37.52
CA ARG A 137 22.86 5.11 -37.44
C ARG A 137 22.45 4.41 -36.15
N TYR A 138 22.41 5.15 -35.06
CA TYR A 138 21.96 4.67 -33.76
C TYR A 138 20.62 5.32 -33.44
N LEU A 139 19.63 4.48 -33.12
CA LEU A 139 18.33 4.91 -32.63
C LEU A 139 18.26 4.56 -31.14
N ARG A 140 17.80 5.51 -30.32
CA ARG A 140 17.68 5.33 -28.88
C ARG A 140 16.29 5.65 -28.41
N LEU A 141 15.70 4.70 -27.67
CA LEU A 141 14.62 4.95 -26.72
C LEU A 141 15.25 5.59 -25.48
N ASP A 142 14.99 6.89 -25.30
CA ASP A 142 15.45 7.63 -24.13
C ASP A 142 14.63 7.25 -22.88
N PRO A 143 15.08 7.63 -21.67
CA PRO A 143 14.31 7.45 -20.44
C PRO A 143 12.86 7.90 -20.59
N PRO A 144 11.89 6.99 -20.39
CA PRO A 144 10.48 7.36 -20.48
C PRO A 144 10.13 8.37 -19.38
N GLU A 145 9.19 9.23 -19.71
CA GLU A 145 8.68 10.28 -18.83
C GLU A 145 7.28 9.87 -18.37
N GLY A 146 7.05 9.80 -17.07
CA GLY A 146 5.77 9.33 -16.52
C GLY A 146 5.83 9.10 -15.01
N ASP A 147 5.10 8.09 -14.54
CA ASP A 147 4.95 7.75 -13.11
C ASP A 147 6.15 6.96 -12.54
N GLY A 148 7.08 6.55 -13.40
CA GLY A 148 8.27 5.78 -13.03
C GLY A 148 8.10 4.26 -13.14
N PHE A 149 6.92 3.77 -13.54
CA PHE A 149 6.62 2.36 -13.80
C PHE A 149 6.68 2.04 -15.29
N THR A 150 7.87 2.18 -15.84
CA THR A 150 8.03 2.26 -17.29
C THR A 150 8.36 0.92 -17.93
N SER A 151 7.70 0.58 -19.03
CA SER A 151 7.93 -0.68 -19.75
C SER A 151 7.63 -0.57 -21.24
N VAL A 152 8.28 -1.42 -22.04
CA VAL A 152 8.00 -1.59 -23.47
C VAL A 152 7.94 -3.06 -23.84
N ALA A 153 6.91 -3.42 -24.59
CA ALA A 153 6.76 -4.75 -25.19
C ALA A 153 7.30 -4.83 -26.61
N GLU A 154 7.26 -3.74 -27.38
CA GLU A 154 7.82 -3.72 -28.74
C GLU A 154 8.19 -2.28 -29.13
N VAL A 155 9.31 -2.14 -29.84
CA VAL A 155 9.78 -0.91 -30.48
C VAL A 155 10.15 -1.23 -31.92
N ALA A 156 9.54 -0.51 -32.84
CA ALA A 156 9.75 -0.71 -34.27
C ALA A 156 9.96 0.63 -34.98
N ALA A 157 10.78 0.62 -36.02
CA ALA A 157 11.11 1.82 -36.80
C ALA A 157 11.13 1.51 -38.29
N TRP A 158 10.72 2.47 -39.12
CA TRP A 158 10.66 2.29 -40.56
C TRP A 158 11.28 3.47 -41.30
N CYS A 159 12.00 3.15 -42.38
CA CYS A 159 12.46 4.15 -43.33
C CYS A 159 11.32 4.58 -44.29
N SER A 160 10.43 3.66 -44.68
CA SER A 160 9.21 3.95 -45.42
C SER A 160 8.00 3.37 -44.70
N LEU A 161 6.94 4.15 -44.54
CA LEU A 161 5.76 3.72 -43.79
C LEU A 161 5.07 2.56 -44.51
N PRO A 162 4.89 1.39 -43.86
CA PRO A 162 4.13 0.29 -44.43
C PRO A 162 2.66 0.66 -44.64
N LYS A 163 1.98 -0.08 -45.53
CA LYS A 163 0.54 0.02 -45.77
C LYS A 163 -0.10 -1.32 -45.42
N PRO A 164 -1.05 -1.40 -44.47
CA PRO A 164 -1.60 -0.30 -43.65
C PRO A 164 -0.61 0.24 -42.60
N TRP A 165 -0.87 1.46 -42.10
CA TRP A 165 -0.18 2.08 -40.96
C TRP A 165 -1.17 2.33 -39.81
N PRO A 166 -0.87 1.91 -38.57
CA PRO A 166 0.28 1.08 -38.17
C PRO A 166 0.20 -0.35 -38.76
N PRO A 167 1.34 -1.04 -38.94
CA PRO A 167 1.35 -2.44 -39.34
C PRO A 167 0.86 -3.33 -38.18
N ALA A 168 0.30 -4.49 -38.52
CA ALA A 168 -0.11 -5.48 -37.53
C ALA A 168 1.09 -6.28 -37.00
N PHE A 169 1.15 -6.47 -35.68
CA PHE A 169 2.14 -7.31 -35.01
C PHE A 169 1.51 -8.63 -34.55
N ALA A 170 2.34 -9.65 -34.34
CA ALA A 170 1.87 -10.90 -33.77
C ALA A 170 1.48 -10.65 -32.30
N VAL A 171 0.24 -10.98 -31.92
CA VAL A 171 -0.18 -10.85 -30.53
C VAL A 171 0.25 -12.09 -29.75
N GLU A 172 1.15 -11.92 -28.78
CA GLU A 172 1.48 -12.95 -27.80
C GLU A 172 0.40 -12.98 -26.72
N ALA A 173 -0.39 -14.05 -26.71
CA ALA A 173 -1.36 -14.25 -25.65
C ALA A 173 -0.62 -14.33 -24.31
N VAL A 174 -0.93 -13.40 -23.39
CA VAL A 174 -0.46 -13.49 -22.02
C VAL A 174 -1.35 -14.49 -21.30
N PRO A 175 -0.84 -15.67 -20.93
CA PRO A 175 -1.64 -16.59 -20.13
C PRO A 175 -1.97 -15.91 -18.80
N PRO A 176 -3.21 -16.05 -18.30
CA PRO A 176 -3.47 -15.65 -16.93
C PRO A 176 -2.45 -16.36 -16.03
N PRO A 177 -1.91 -15.68 -15.01
CA PRO A 177 -0.88 -16.25 -14.15
C PRO A 177 -1.30 -17.65 -13.69
N ALA A 178 -0.40 -18.63 -13.86
CA ALA A 178 -0.70 -20.02 -13.56
C ALA A 178 -1.24 -20.13 -12.13
N PRO A 179 -2.38 -20.81 -11.93
CA PRO A 179 -3.00 -20.81 -10.62
C PRO A 179 -2.15 -21.61 -9.63
N THR A 180 -1.37 -20.90 -8.81
CA THR A 180 -0.77 -21.38 -7.56
C THR A 180 -1.84 -21.69 -6.50
N LEU A 181 -1.49 -22.43 -5.44
CA LEU A 181 -2.35 -22.57 -4.25
C LEU A 181 -2.85 -21.19 -3.74
N PHE A 182 -2.03 -20.16 -3.91
CA PHE A 182 -2.28 -18.78 -3.51
C PHE A 182 -3.27 -18.02 -4.41
N THR A 183 -3.38 -18.35 -5.69
CA THR A 183 -4.41 -17.78 -6.60
C THR A 183 -5.78 -18.40 -6.34
N TYR A 184 -5.85 -19.61 -5.77
CA TYR A 184 -7.10 -20.17 -5.24
C TYR A 184 -7.56 -19.54 -3.92
N TRP A 185 -6.70 -18.76 -3.25
CA TRP A 185 -7.01 -18.02 -2.03
C TRP A 185 -6.92 -16.50 -2.25
N ASN A 186 -7.55 -16.00 -3.32
CA ASN A 186 -7.72 -14.56 -3.55
C ASN A 186 -9.11 -14.08 -3.10
N ASP A 187 -9.37 -12.77 -3.13
CA ASP A 187 -10.63 -12.18 -2.67
C ASP A 187 -11.89 -12.78 -3.34
N LEU A 188 -11.78 -13.22 -4.61
CA LEU A 188 -12.89 -13.75 -5.40
C LEU A 188 -13.19 -15.22 -5.14
N THR A 189 -12.18 -16.03 -4.85
CA THR A 189 -12.34 -17.47 -4.57
C THR A 189 -12.62 -17.74 -3.09
N SER A 190 -11.95 -17.01 -2.19
CA SER A 190 -12.17 -17.09 -0.73
C SER A 190 -13.60 -16.76 -0.30
N ARG A 191 -14.31 -15.87 -1.02
CA ARG A 191 -15.69 -15.48 -0.68
C ARG A 191 -16.66 -16.66 -0.66
N TRP A 192 -16.48 -17.65 -1.55
CA TRP A 192 -17.36 -18.82 -1.60
C TRP A 192 -17.07 -19.75 -0.43
N TRP A 193 -15.79 -19.92 -0.08
CA TRP A 193 -15.39 -20.66 1.11
C TRP A 193 -15.95 -20.03 2.38
N GLU A 194 -15.83 -18.71 2.53
CA GLU A 194 -16.38 -17.96 3.67
C GLU A 194 -17.91 -18.06 3.74
N LEU A 195 -18.59 -18.00 2.59
CA LEU A 195 -20.04 -18.21 2.53
C LEU A 195 -20.42 -19.62 3.00
N LEU A 196 -19.72 -20.66 2.54
CA LEU A 196 -19.96 -22.04 2.98
C LEU A 196 -19.73 -22.20 4.49
N LEU A 197 -18.68 -21.58 5.05
CA LEU A 197 -18.44 -21.57 6.48
C LEU A 197 -19.52 -20.82 7.27
N ALA A 198 -20.01 -19.69 6.74
CA ALA A 198 -21.10 -18.94 7.35
C ALA A 198 -22.40 -19.76 7.36
N LEU A 199 -22.73 -20.42 6.24
CA LEU A 199 -23.89 -21.31 6.14
C LEU A 199 -23.77 -22.52 7.07
N LEU A 200 -22.57 -23.10 7.18
CA LEU A 200 -22.28 -24.14 8.17
C LEU A 200 -22.53 -23.64 9.60
N GLY A 201 -22.03 -22.45 9.94
CA GLY A 201 -22.26 -21.82 11.24
C GLY A 201 -23.74 -21.62 11.56
N ILE A 202 -24.51 -21.09 10.61
CA ILE A 202 -25.97 -20.94 10.73
C ILE A 202 -26.63 -22.30 10.93
N GLY A 203 -26.27 -23.29 10.12
CA GLY A 203 -26.80 -24.66 10.22
C GLY A 203 -26.52 -25.28 11.58
N LEU A 204 -25.31 -25.10 12.14
CA LEU A 204 -24.96 -25.60 13.47
C LEU A 204 -25.72 -24.88 14.60
N VAL A 205 -25.92 -23.56 14.50
CA VAL A 205 -26.71 -22.81 15.48
C VAL A 205 -28.18 -23.27 15.46
N VAL A 206 -28.76 -23.48 14.29
CA VAL A 206 -30.13 -24.00 14.12
C VAL A 206 -30.24 -25.44 14.63
N ALA A 207 -29.32 -26.33 14.27
CA ALA A 207 -29.30 -27.71 14.74
C ALA A 207 -29.15 -27.80 16.26
N ALA A 208 -28.34 -26.90 16.86
CA ALA A 208 -28.15 -26.82 18.30
C ALA A 208 -29.40 -26.40 19.09
N ALA A 209 -30.43 -25.86 18.43
CA ALA A 209 -31.73 -25.63 19.07
C ALA A 209 -32.47 -26.95 19.37
N ARG A 210 -32.14 -28.04 18.65
CA ARG A 210 -32.75 -29.36 18.82
C ARG A 210 -31.88 -30.31 19.66
N ARG A 211 -30.56 -30.34 19.42
CA ARG A 211 -29.61 -31.20 20.14
C ARG A 211 -28.19 -30.63 20.11
N GLU A 212 -27.44 -30.79 21.20
CA GLU A 212 -26.05 -30.33 21.25
C GLU A 212 -25.11 -31.25 20.46
N HIS A 213 -24.41 -30.71 19.45
CA HIS A 213 -23.48 -31.44 18.60
C HIS A 213 -22.02 -31.03 18.83
N LYS A 214 -21.48 -31.35 20.02
CA LYS A 214 -20.13 -30.92 20.45
C LYS A 214 -19.01 -31.22 19.44
N ARG A 215 -19.03 -32.38 18.80
CA ARG A 215 -18.04 -32.77 17.78
C ARG A 215 -18.07 -31.88 16.55
N LEU A 216 -19.27 -31.50 16.08
CA LEU A 216 -19.42 -30.62 14.93
C LEU A 216 -18.96 -29.19 15.25
N PHE A 217 -19.28 -28.68 16.44
CA PHE A 217 -18.74 -27.39 16.89
C PHE A 217 -17.22 -27.41 17.05
N GLY A 218 -16.66 -28.50 17.60
CA GLY A 218 -15.21 -28.68 17.69
C GLY A 218 -14.54 -28.70 16.31
N GLY A 219 -15.09 -29.48 15.37
CA GLY A 219 -14.60 -29.50 13.99
C GLY A 219 -14.70 -28.15 13.30
N ALA A 220 -15.84 -27.46 13.43
CA ALA A 220 -16.03 -26.13 12.85
C ALA A 220 -15.08 -25.08 13.45
N ALA A 221 -14.81 -25.14 14.76
CA ALA A 221 -13.83 -24.28 15.41
C ALA A 221 -12.42 -24.49 14.85
N VAL A 222 -12.00 -25.75 14.65
CA VAL A 222 -10.69 -26.06 14.03
C VAL A 222 -10.62 -25.52 12.61
N VAL A 223 -11.64 -25.78 11.78
CA VAL A 223 -11.69 -25.28 10.40
C VAL A 223 -11.69 -23.75 10.36
N ALA A 224 -12.39 -23.08 11.28
CA ALA A 224 -12.39 -21.63 11.38
C ALA A 224 -11.01 -21.07 11.73
N VAL A 225 -10.30 -21.68 12.68
CA VAL A 225 -8.91 -21.28 13.03
C VAL A 225 -7.98 -21.47 11.83
N LEU A 226 -8.04 -22.62 11.17
CA LEU A 226 -7.23 -22.88 9.97
C LEU A 226 -7.55 -21.87 8.85
N THR A 227 -8.83 -21.54 8.67
CA THR A 227 -9.27 -20.53 7.69
C THR A 227 -8.72 -19.15 8.03
N PHE A 228 -8.80 -18.74 9.30
CA PHE A 228 -8.25 -17.45 9.72
C PHE A 228 -6.75 -17.36 9.43
N PHE A 229 -5.97 -18.44 9.67
CA PHE A 229 -4.55 -18.49 9.31
C PHE A 229 -4.28 -18.77 7.83
N ASN A 230 -5.31 -18.68 6.98
CA ASN A 230 -5.23 -18.96 5.55
C ASN A 230 -4.61 -20.34 5.25
N PHE A 231 -4.83 -21.33 6.11
CA PHE A 231 -4.20 -22.66 6.05
C PHE A 231 -2.66 -22.63 5.97
N GLY A 232 -2.03 -21.62 6.58
CA GLY A 232 -0.58 -21.40 6.55
C GLY A 232 -0.10 -20.56 5.36
N ALA A 233 -1.00 -20.18 4.45
CA ALA A 233 -0.70 -19.35 3.29
C ALA A 233 -0.72 -17.83 3.58
N PHE A 234 -0.56 -17.42 4.85
CA PHE A 234 -0.43 -16.07 5.42
C PHE A 234 -0.60 -14.88 4.43
N HIS A 235 0.43 -14.05 4.24
CA HIS A 235 0.49 -12.99 3.22
C HIS A 235 1.11 -13.53 1.92
N PHE A 236 0.59 -14.65 1.43
CA PHE A 236 1.08 -15.29 0.19
C PHE A 236 2.58 -15.67 0.24
N GLY A 237 3.02 -16.20 1.39
CA GLY A 237 4.39 -16.67 1.61
C GLY A 237 5.12 -15.96 2.75
N ASN A 238 4.62 -14.81 3.20
CA ASN A 238 5.20 -14.06 4.31
C ASN A 238 4.27 -14.07 5.53
N TYR A 239 4.82 -14.35 6.72
CA TYR A 239 4.05 -14.24 7.97
C TYR A 239 3.90 -12.77 8.42
N VAL A 240 4.98 -12.01 8.35
CA VAL A 240 5.03 -10.61 8.83
C VAL A 240 4.23 -9.70 7.91
N HIS A 241 3.32 -8.91 8.47
CA HIS A 241 2.64 -7.83 7.76
C HIS A 241 3.54 -6.60 7.73
N THR A 242 4.51 -6.57 6.82
CA THR A 242 5.55 -5.53 6.78
C THR A 242 4.97 -4.11 6.72
N TRP A 243 3.91 -3.91 5.93
CA TRP A 243 3.21 -2.61 5.81
C TRP A 243 2.68 -2.10 7.17
N ASP A 244 1.83 -2.86 7.86
CA ASP A 244 1.32 -2.49 9.20
C ASP A 244 2.48 -2.37 10.21
N THR A 245 3.40 -3.34 10.20
CA THR A 245 4.52 -3.39 11.13
C THR A 245 5.43 -2.18 11.00
N LEU A 246 5.69 -1.67 9.80
CA LEU A 246 6.46 -0.44 9.59
C LEU A 246 5.81 0.74 10.32
N HIS A 247 4.51 0.96 10.08
CA HIS A 247 3.77 2.09 10.65
C HIS A 247 3.75 2.03 12.18
N TYR A 248 3.47 0.85 12.75
CA TYR A 248 3.35 0.69 14.19
C TYR A 248 4.69 0.54 14.90
N TYR A 249 5.70 -0.08 14.29
CA TYR A 249 7.04 -0.16 14.87
C TYR A 249 7.73 1.21 14.86
N LEU A 250 7.84 1.86 13.70
CA LEU A 250 8.49 3.17 13.60
C LEU A 250 7.69 4.24 14.35
N GLY A 251 6.37 4.26 14.17
CA GLY A 251 5.49 5.20 14.85
C GLY A 251 5.55 5.08 16.37
N ALA A 252 5.66 3.87 16.92
CA ALA A 252 5.78 3.67 18.37
C ALA A 252 7.17 3.94 18.92
N LYS A 253 8.21 3.47 18.21
CA LYS A 253 9.60 3.58 18.66
C LYS A 253 10.08 5.03 18.65
N TYR A 254 9.65 5.81 17.66
CA TYR A 254 10.05 7.19 17.43
C TYR A 254 8.90 8.18 17.64
N PHE A 255 7.91 7.82 18.48
CA PHE A 255 6.71 8.64 18.64
C PHE A 255 7.00 10.08 19.08
N ARG A 256 8.02 10.29 19.94
CA ARG A 256 8.38 11.63 20.43
C ARG A 256 8.93 12.51 19.31
N GLU A 257 9.68 11.91 18.41
CA GLU A 257 10.28 12.59 17.26
C GLU A 257 9.28 12.75 16.11
N LEU A 258 8.41 11.76 15.88
CA LEU A 258 7.52 11.71 14.72
C LEU A 258 6.12 12.28 14.97
N SER A 259 5.61 12.17 16.21
CA SER A 259 4.19 12.35 16.52
C SER A 259 3.31 11.53 15.56
N TYR A 260 2.09 11.99 15.27
CA TYR A 260 1.19 11.37 14.29
C TYR A 260 1.39 11.88 12.85
N ASP A 261 2.25 12.88 12.65
CA ASP A 261 2.22 13.69 11.44
C ASP A 261 3.55 13.77 10.67
N ARG A 262 4.65 13.20 11.18
CA ARG A 262 5.97 13.27 10.51
C ARG A 262 6.49 11.97 9.91
N LEU A 263 5.79 10.85 10.06
CA LEU A 263 6.33 9.54 9.65
C LEU A 263 6.80 9.53 8.19
N TYR A 264 5.98 9.99 7.25
CA TYR A 264 6.32 9.92 5.82
C TYR A 264 7.30 11.00 5.38
N GLU A 265 7.24 12.22 5.92
CA GLU A 265 8.26 13.24 5.65
C GLU A 265 9.64 12.76 6.12
N CYS A 266 9.70 12.16 7.32
CA CYS A 266 10.94 11.61 7.85
C CYS A 266 11.44 10.39 7.09
N LEU A 267 10.53 9.54 6.62
CA LEU A 267 10.89 8.39 5.77
C LEU A 267 11.49 8.85 4.44
N ALA A 268 10.90 9.88 3.80
CA ALA A 268 11.46 10.46 2.57
C ALA A 268 12.84 11.09 2.79
N VAL A 269 13.02 11.85 3.89
CA VAL A 269 14.32 12.46 4.23
C VAL A 269 15.38 11.38 4.55
N ALA A 270 14.99 10.30 5.25
CA ALA A 270 15.89 9.18 5.54
C ALA A 270 16.33 8.44 4.27
N ASP A 271 15.41 8.17 3.34
CA ASP A 271 15.75 7.55 2.05
C ASP A 271 16.64 8.44 1.19
N ALA A 272 16.33 9.73 1.09
CA ALA A 272 17.14 10.68 0.34
C ALA A 272 18.58 10.77 0.88
N ALA A 273 18.77 10.63 2.19
CA ALA A 273 20.08 10.62 2.83
C ALA A 273 20.94 9.38 2.48
N GLU A 274 20.35 8.31 1.93
CA GLU A 274 21.06 7.10 1.48
C GLU A 274 21.60 7.23 0.03
N SER A 275 21.45 8.39 -0.62
CA SER A 275 21.86 8.62 -2.01
C SER A 275 23.35 8.36 -2.27
N SER A 276 24.21 8.52 -1.27
CA SER A 276 25.64 8.19 -1.37
C SER A 276 25.88 6.68 -1.54
N ARG A 277 24.99 5.84 -1.02
CA ARG A 277 25.05 4.37 -1.16
C ARG A 277 24.24 3.86 -2.34
N MET A 278 23.18 4.59 -2.73
CA MET A 278 22.27 4.23 -3.81
C MET A 278 22.09 5.43 -4.76
N PRO A 279 22.96 5.57 -5.77
CA PRO A 279 22.85 6.65 -6.76
C PRO A 279 21.45 6.65 -7.40
N GLY A 280 20.87 7.85 -7.58
CA GLY A 280 19.53 8.03 -8.14
C GLY A 280 18.37 7.90 -7.14
N LEU A 281 18.60 7.44 -5.91
CA LEU A 281 17.55 7.29 -4.90
C LEU A 281 16.90 8.63 -4.52
N ALA A 282 17.68 9.69 -4.24
CA ALA A 282 17.09 11.01 -3.95
C ALA A 282 16.19 11.52 -5.09
N SER A 283 16.60 11.35 -6.35
CA SER A 283 15.79 11.77 -7.50
C SER A 283 14.51 10.96 -7.61
N ARG A 284 14.55 9.68 -7.26
CA ARG A 284 13.36 8.82 -7.19
C ARG A 284 12.42 9.26 -6.06
N VAL A 285 12.95 9.46 -4.85
CA VAL A 285 12.18 9.95 -3.71
C VAL A 285 11.52 11.29 -4.04
N ALA A 286 12.21 12.21 -4.70
CA ALA A 286 11.65 13.52 -5.07
C ALA A 286 10.41 13.42 -5.97
N ARG A 287 10.33 12.40 -6.83
CA ARG A 287 9.18 12.15 -7.72
C ARG A 287 8.05 11.37 -7.05
N ARG A 288 8.31 10.77 -5.89
CA ARG A 288 7.32 9.96 -5.17
C ARG A 288 6.16 10.83 -4.68
N THR A 289 4.94 10.35 -4.89
CA THR A 289 3.75 10.88 -4.24
C THR A 289 3.62 10.30 -2.84
N ILE A 290 3.39 11.15 -1.84
CA ILE A 290 3.24 10.74 -0.44
C ILE A 290 2.04 11.43 0.22
N THR A 291 1.43 10.77 1.20
CA THR A 291 0.36 11.39 1.99
C THR A 291 0.96 12.39 2.97
N ASN A 292 0.55 13.65 2.89
CA ASN A 292 0.82 14.62 3.93
C ASN A 292 0.02 14.25 5.19
N LEU A 293 0.67 13.72 6.21
CA LEU A 293 -0.02 13.27 7.43
C LEU A 293 -0.60 14.40 8.29
N ARG A 294 -0.43 15.68 7.91
CA ARG A 294 -1.12 16.81 8.55
C ARG A 294 -2.52 17.00 7.96
N THR A 295 -2.70 16.73 6.67
CA THR A 295 -3.93 17.01 5.92
C THR A 295 -4.62 15.76 5.35
N ASN A 296 -3.90 14.63 5.25
CA ASN A 296 -4.25 13.42 4.49
C ASN A 296 -4.42 13.64 2.98
N GLU A 297 -3.83 14.70 2.44
CA GLU A 297 -3.76 14.96 0.99
C GLU A 297 -2.48 14.36 0.41
N MET A 298 -2.53 13.87 -0.82
CA MET A 298 -1.33 13.36 -1.50
C MET A 298 -0.56 14.50 -2.17
N GLU A 299 0.74 14.57 -1.93
CA GLU A 299 1.63 15.60 -2.46
C GLU A 299 2.97 14.99 -2.95
N PRO A 300 3.66 15.62 -3.91
CA PRO A 300 5.01 15.20 -4.29
C PRO A 300 6.01 15.41 -3.16
N ALA A 301 6.84 14.41 -2.85
CA ALA A 301 7.82 14.49 -1.78
C ALA A 301 8.93 15.52 -2.03
N ALA A 302 9.09 16.05 -3.25
CA ALA A 302 10.00 17.15 -3.56
C ALA A 302 9.83 18.36 -2.62
N GLN A 303 8.59 18.68 -2.22
CA GLN A 303 8.31 19.80 -1.31
C GLN A 303 8.87 19.55 0.10
N ILE A 304 8.88 18.30 0.54
CA ILE A 304 9.43 17.88 1.82
C ILE A 304 10.96 17.87 1.78
N LEU A 305 11.54 17.37 0.68
CA LEU A 305 12.99 17.35 0.50
C LEU A 305 13.61 18.74 0.40
N ALA A 306 12.82 19.76 0.05
CA ALA A 306 13.24 21.16 0.13
C ALA A 306 13.40 21.68 1.57
N HIS A 307 12.76 21.00 2.54
CA HIS A 307 12.74 21.38 3.96
C HIS A 307 13.03 20.20 4.90
N PRO A 308 14.19 19.52 4.78
CA PRO A 308 14.51 18.34 5.57
C PRO A 308 14.58 18.63 7.09
N GLU A 309 14.81 19.89 7.48
CA GLU A 309 14.83 20.35 8.87
C GLU A 309 13.50 20.13 9.60
N ARG A 310 12.36 20.08 8.90
CA ARG A 310 11.05 19.79 9.50
C ARG A 310 11.03 18.43 10.20
N CYS A 311 11.71 17.46 9.60
CA CYS A 311 11.95 16.18 10.24
C CYS A 311 13.14 16.23 11.20
N THR A 312 14.33 16.57 10.68
CA THR A 312 15.59 16.31 11.40
C THR A 312 15.76 17.13 12.68
N ALA A 313 15.13 18.31 12.78
CA ALA A 313 15.16 19.12 14.00
C ALA A 313 14.47 18.44 15.20
N SER A 314 13.58 17.47 14.97
CA SER A 314 12.91 16.71 16.03
C SER A 314 13.76 15.55 16.56
N PHE A 315 14.91 15.26 15.95
CA PHE A 315 15.77 14.14 16.31
C PHE A 315 17.08 14.60 16.95
N SER A 316 17.58 13.84 17.93
CA SER A 316 19.00 13.87 18.25
C SER A 316 19.78 13.10 17.19
N ALA A 317 21.08 13.42 17.01
CA ALA A 317 21.92 12.73 16.02
C ALA A 317 21.90 11.19 16.19
N ALA A 318 22.03 10.69 17.43
CA ALA A 318 22.00 9.26 17.71
C ALA A 318 20.64 8.61 17.38
N ARG A 319 19.53 9.31 17.65
CA ARG A 319 18.18 8.80 17.35
C ARG A 319 17.89 8.83 15.86
N TRP A 320 18.39 9.85 15.15
CA TRP A 320 18.31 9.94 13.71
C TRP A 320 19.04 8.77 13.03
N GLU A 321 20.26 8.45 13.46
CA GLU A 321 21.00 7.28 12.96
C GLU A 321 20.22 5.97 13.18
N GLN A 322 19.63 5.80 14.36
CA GLN A 322 18.82 4.63 14.66
C GLN A 322 17.60 4.55 13.73
N PHE A 323 16.91 5.67 13.53
CA PHE A 323 15.74 5.75 12.65
C PHE A 323 16.12 5.42 11.20
N ARG A 324 17.22 5.98 10.68
CA ARG A 324 17.72 5.66 9.34
C ARG A 324 18.03 4.18 9.18
N ALA A 325 18.67 3.56 10.17
CA ALA A 325 18.97 2.14 10.15
C ALA A 325 17.71 1.27 10.11
N ASP A 326 16.70 1.58 10.92
CA ASP A 326 15.43 0.85 10.93
C ASP A 326 14.65 1.06 9.62
N VAL A 327 14.62 2.29 9.07
CA VAL A 327 14.00 2.58 7.75
C VAL A 327 14.68 1.78 6.64
N ALA A 328 16.01 1.78 6.59
CA ALA A 328 16.78 1.01 5.62
C ALA A 328 16.51 -0.50 5.74
N TRP A 329 16.33 -1.02 6.95
CA TRP A 329 15.96 -2.40 7.20
C TRP A 329 14.59 -2.77 6.61
N PHE A 330 13.57 -1.93 6.82
CA PHE A 330 12.25 -2.16 6.25
C PHE A 330 12.25 -2.03 4.73
N ARG A 331 12.92 -1.01 4.19
CA ARG A 331 13.06 -0.81 2.74
C ARG A 331 13.69 -2.01 2.05
N GLY A 332 14.69 -2.63 2.67
CA GLY A 332 15.34 -3.84 2.14
C GLY A 332 14.45 -5.10 2.08
N ARG A 333 13.24 -5.07 2.64
CA ARG A 333 12.27 -6.18 2.66
C ARG A 333 11.06 -5.94 1.75
N GLU A 334 11.00 -4.79 1.14
CA GLU A 334 9.95 -4.44 0.21
C GLU A 334 10.55 -4.24 -1.18
N ASN A 335 9.77 -4.59 -2.20
CA ASN A 335 10.14 -4.21 -3.55
C ASN A 335 9.98 -2.69 -3.73
N ALA A 336 10.61 -2.19 -4.78
CA ALA A 336 10.61 -0.78 -5.15
C ALA A 336 9.20 -0.16 -5.16
N VAL A 337 8.22 -0.82 -5.79
CA VAL A 337 6.84 -0.34 -5.94
C VAL A 337 6.16 -0.23 -4.58
N ARG A 338 6.13 -1.35 -3.84
CA ARG A 338 5.45 -1.47 -2.56
C ARG A 338 6.04 -0.54 -1.49
N TRP A 339 7.36 -0.30 -1.53
CA TRP A 339 7.99 0.68 -0.65
C TRP A 339 7.48 2.11 -0.89
N GLU A 340 7.19 2.47 -2.14
CA GLU A 340 6.65 3.79 -2.45
C GLU A 340 5.19 3.90 -2.04
N GLU A 341 4.38 2.89 -2.34
CA GLU A 341 2.97 2.80 -1.97
C GLU A 341 2.73 2.84 -0.45
N ILE A 342 3.65 2.30 0.37
CA ILE A 342 3.52 2.34 1.85
C ILE A 342 3.27 3.74 2.38
N SER A 343 3.79 4.77 1.71
CA SER A 343 3.66 6.16 2.12
C SER A 343 2.44 6.90 1.56
N THR A 344 1.58 6.21 0.82
CA THR A 344 0.27 6.73 0.37
C THR A 344 -0.86 6.35 1.32
N ASP A 345 -0.56 5.64 2.42
CA ASP A 345 -1.51 5.33 3.49
C ASP A 345 -1.67 6.52 4.46
N HIS A 346 -2.16 6.29 5.68
CA HIS A 346 -2.57 7.34 6.63
C HIS A 346 -1.72 7.36 7.90
N GLY A 347 -0.56 6.71 7.86
CA GLY A 347 0.44 6.79 8.91
C GLY A 347 0.10 5.97 10.17
N PHE A 348 0.80 6.30 11.25
CA PHE A 348 0.58 5.70 12.56
C PHE A 348 -0.69 6.27 13.23
N ASN A 349 -1.49 5.39 13.85
CA ASN A 349 -2.73 5.79 14.53
C ASN A 349 -2.97 5.10 15.89
N GLY A 350 -1.92 4.52 16.49
CA GLY A 350 -2.02 3.94 17.84
C GLY A 350 -2.35 5.00 18.89
N THR A 351 -3.15 4.65 19.90
CA THR A 351 -3.51 5.61 20.96
C THR A 351 -2.32 5.87 21.89
N PRO A 352 -2.34 6.97 22.68
CA PRO A 352 -1.36 7.20 23.73
C PRO A 352 -1.17 6.01 24.69
N VAL A 353 -2.25 5.31 25.06
CA VAL A 353 -2.16 4.14 25.94
C VAL A 353 -1.60 2.92 25.22
N TRP A 354 -1.90 2.73 23.93
CA TRP A 354 -1.30 1.66 23.13
C TRP A 354 0.23 1.82 23.03
N LEU A 355 0.73 3.07 22.98
CA LEU A 355 2.16 3.37 22.98
C LEU A 355 2.91 2.89 24.23
N ILE A 356 2.22 2.63 25.35
CA ILE A 356 2.87 2.05 26.53
C ILE A 356 3.54 0.74 26.15
N ALA A 357 2.78 -0.23 25.61
CA ALA A 357 3.34 -1.50 25.18
C ALA A 357 4.15 -1.33 23.87
N GLY A 358 3.59 -0.63 22.88
CA GLY A 358 4.21 -0.49 21.56
C GLY A 358 5.60 0.14 21.62
N SER A 359 5.77 1.23 22.36
CA SER A 359 7.05 1.94 22.45
C SER A 359 8.05 1.18 23.31
N LEU A 360 7.62 0.62 24.45
CA LEU A 360 8.51 -0.18 25.30
C LEU A 360 9.09 -1.36 24.53
N LEU A 361 8.24 -2.15 23.87
CA LEU A 361 8.66 -3.33 23.12
C LEU A 361 9.51 -2.96 21.89
N ALA A 362 9.12 -1.94 21.12
CA ALA A 362 9.89 -1.55 19.93
C ALA A 362 11.28 -1.01 20.26
N ASN A 363 11.50 -0.48 21.47
CA ASN A 363 12.81 0.02 21.92
C ASN A 363 13.71 -1.04 22.58
N LEU A 364 13.25 -2.28 22.80
CA LEU A 364 14.08 -3.33 23.41
C LEU A 364 15.23 -3.81 22.49
N ALA A 365 15.05 -3.73 21.17
CA ALA A 365 16.07 -4.08 20.20
C ALA A 365 15.87 -3.32 18.86
N PRO A 366 16.94 -3.14 18.05
CA PRO A 366 16.83 -2.62 16.69
C PRO A 366 15.94 -3.46 15.78
N ALA A 367 15.50 -2.90 14.64
CA ALA A 367 14.78 -3.67 13.64
C ALA A 367 15.68 -4.80 13.10
N GLY A 368 15.14 -6.01 13.05
CA GLY A 368 15.86 -7.24 12.72
C GLY A 368 14.87 -8.38 12.51
N ASP A 369 15.20 -9.38 11.68
CA ASP A 369 14.25 -10.45 11.33
C ASP A 369 13.72 -11.18 12.56
N GLY A 370 14.62 -11.59 13.45
CA GLY A 370 14.24 -12.28 14.69
C GLY A 370 13.40 -11.41 15.61
N TRP A 371 13.73 -10.12 15.75
CA TRP A 371 13.02 -9.23 16.67
C TRP A 371 11.64 -8.83 16.13
N ILE A 372 11.54 -8.46 14.86
CA ILE A 372 10.26 -8.14 14.22
C ILE A 372 9.34 -9.37 14.18
N LEU A 373 9.89 -10.57 13.92
CA LEU A 373 9.12 -11.80 14.03
C LEU A 373 8.62 -12.03 15.46
N ALA A 374 9.47 -11.79 16.48
CA ALA A 374 9.06 -11.93 17.88
C ALA A 374 7.93 -10.95 18.24
N LEU A 375 8.04 -9.67 17.87
CA LEU A 375 7.01 -8.65 18.11
C LEU A 375 5.68 -9.00 17.44
N THR A 376 5.71 -9.41 16.18
CA THR A 376 4.50 -9.77 15.41
C THR A 376 3.91 -11.13 15.82
N SER A 377 4.66 -11.95 16.57
CA SER A 377 4.17 -13.21 17.14
C SER A 377 3.45 -13.02 18.47
N ILE A 378 3.57 -11.87 19.14
CA ILE A 378 2.83 -11.56 20.38
C ILE A 378 1.32 -11.68 20.15
N ASP A 379 0.84 -11.30 18.97
CA ASP A 379 -0.58 -11.38 18.64
C ASP A 379 -1.09 -12.83 18.59
N LEU A 380 -0.24 -13.83 18.33
CA LEU A 380 -0.61 -15.25 18.46
C LEU A 380 -0.98 -15.59 19.91
N LEU A 381 -0.28 -15.01 20.89
CA LEU A 381 -0.61 -15.18 22.30
C LEU A 381 -1.94 -14.52 22.64
N TYR A 382 -2.22 -13.33 22.11
CA TYR A 382 -3.53 -12.67 22.29
C TYR A 382 -4.66 -13.46 21.63
N ILE A 383 -4.45 -14.04 20.45
CA ILE A 383 -5.44 -14.89 19.78
C ILE A 383 -5.69 -16.16 20.62
N LEU A 384 -4.65 -16.84 21.10
CA LEU A 384 -4.81 -18.00 21.97
C LEU A 384 -5.53 -17.65 23.28
N ALA A 385 -5.18 -16.51 23.89
CA ALA A 385 -5.84 -16.02 25.09
C ALA A 385 -7.31 -15.63 24.83
N LEU A 386 -7.63 -15.09 23.66
CA LEU A 386 -8.98 -14.80 23.19
C LEU A 386 -9.81 -16.08 23.07
N VAL A 387 -9.27 -17.13 22.45
CA VAL A 387 -9.90 -18.47 22.37
C VAL A 387 -10.13 -19.03 23.77
N ALA A 388 -9.11 -18.98 24.62
CA ALA A 388 -9.18 -19.51 25.98
C ALA A 388 -10.23 -18.78 26.83
N VAL A 389 -10.28 -17.43 26.79
CA VAL A 389 -11.19 -16.65 27.63
C VAL A 389 -12.65 -16.82 27.19
N ILE A 390 -12.91 -16.91 25.88
CA ILE A 390 -14.26 -17.19 25.36
C ILE A 390 -14.68 -18.62 25.75
N GLY A 391 -13.80 -19.61 25.55
CA GLY A 391 -14.06 -21.01 25.92
C GLY A 391 -14.33 -21.17 27.42
N TRP A 392 -13.53 -20.54 28.27
CA TRP A 392 -13.72 -20.52 29.73
C TRP A 392 -15.05 -19.88 30.13
N ALA A 393 -15.43 -18.77 29.49
CA ALA A 393 -16.60 -17.99 29.87
C ALA A 393 -17.92 -18.57 29.37
N PHE A 394 -17.93 -19.05 28.12
CA PHE A 394 -19.16 -19.35 27.37
C PHE A 394 -19.21 -20.79 26.83
N GLY A 395 -18.14 -21.57 26.96
CA GLY A 395 -18.09 -22.95 26.49
C GLY A 395 -17.86 -23.10 24.98
N LEU A 396 -17.76 -24.35 24.53
CA LEU A 396 -17.36 -24.71 23.16
C LEU A 396 -18.30 -24.17 22.08
N ARG A 397 -19.62 -24.16 22.33
CA ARG A 397 -20.61 -23.69 21.35
C ARG A 397 -20.37 -22.23 20.99
N SER A 398 -20.32 -21.36 22.00
CA SER A 398 -20.09 -19.92 21.78
C SER A 398 -18.71 -19.67 21.19
N LEU A 399 -17.69 -20.39 21.65
CA LEU A 399 -16.35 -20.31 21.08
C LEU A 399 -16.33 -20.62 19.58
N ALA A 400 -16.96 -21.73 19.18
CA ALA A 400 -17.01 -22.14 17.77
C ALA A 400 -17.74 -21.10 16.91
N VAL A 401 -18.86 -20.54 17.38
CA VAL A 401 -19.57 -19.46 16.69
C VAL A 401 -18.72 -18.19 16.59
N SER A 402 -18.04 -17.79 17.67
CA SER A 402 -17.15 -16.63 17.65
C SER A 402 -16.00 -16.80 16.65
N LEU A 403 -15.39 -17.99 16.60
CA LEU A 403 -14.33 -18.30 15.64
C LEU A 403 -14.83 -18.32 14.20
N LEU A 404 -16.03 -18.84 13.95
CA LEU A 404 -16.65 -18.80 12.61
C LEU A 404 -16.93 -17.37 12.18
N VAL A 405 -17.45 -16.51 13.06
CA VAL A 405 -17.63 -15.08 12.77
C VAL A 405 -16.30 -14.44 12.44
N LEU A 406 -15.25 -14.68 13.23
CA LEU A 406 -13.92 -14.13 12.98
C LEU A 406 -13.34 -14.60 11.64
N ALA A 407 -13.50 -15.89 11.30
CA ALA A 407 -12.98 -16.47 10.06
C ALA A 407 -13.76 -16.03 8.81
N THR A 408 -15.01 -15.58 8.95
CA THR A 408 -15.88 -15.16 7.84
C THR A 408 -16.04 -13.65 7.73
N PHE A 409 -15.52 -12.90 8.70
CA PHE A 409 -15.59 -11.45 8.70
C PHE A 409 -14.41 -10.87 7.90
N PHE A 410 -14.71 -10.36 6.70
CA PHE A 410 -13.71 -9.87 5.74
C PHE A 410 -12.60 -8.97 6.35
N PRO A 411 -12.90 -7.97 7.21
CA PRO A 411 -11.87 -7.13 7.83
C PRO A 411 -10.94 -7.86 8.81
N CYS A 412 -11.30 -9.07 9.25
CA CYS A 412 -10.51 -9.93 10.12
C CYS A 412 -9.68 -10.97 9.36
N ARG A 413 -9.61 -10.92 8.02
CA ARG A 413 -8.72 -11.83 7.28
C ARG A 413 -7.26 -11.65 7.71
N PHE A 414 -6.48 -12.73 7.60
CA PHE A 414 -5.04 -12.69 7.91
C PHE A 414 -4.33 -11.60 7.13
N PHE A 415 -4.70 -11.42 5.87
CA PHE A 415 -4.15 -10.39 4.98
C PHE A 415 -4.17 -8.99 5.61
N TRP A 416 -5.21 -8.65 6.38
CA TRP A 416 -5.36 -7.32 6.99
C TRP A 416 -4.86 -7.23 8.43
N THR A 417 -4.86 -8.34 9.18
CA THR A 417 -4.72 -8.30 10.65
C THR A 417 -3.76 -9.34 11.23
N GLY A 418 -3.32 -10.30 10.41
CA GLY A 418 -2.37 -11.34 10.80
C GLY A 418 -0.93 -10.88 10.65
N GLY A 419 -0.04 -11.34 11.54
CA GLY A 419 1.38 -10.97 11.50
C GLY A 419 1.66 -9.48 11.72
N ALA A 420 0.72 -8.78 12.37
CA ALA A 420 0.79 -7.37 12.75
C ALA A 420 1.40 -7.20 14.15
N PHE A 421 1.69 -5.95 14.54
CA PHE A 421 2.26 -5.64 15.85
C PHE A 421 1.18 -5.10 16.81
N LEU A 422 0.83 -5.88 17.84
CA LEU A 422 -0.19 -5.54 18.86
C LEU A 422 -1.53 -5.10 18.26
N ARG A 423 -2.04 -5.88 17.30
CA ARG A 423 -3.32 -5.62 16.62
C ARG A 423 -4.49 -6.27 17.35
N TRP A 424 -4.23 -7.35 18.10
CA TRP A 424 -5.24 -8.23 18.71
C TRP A 424 -5.53 -7.94 20.19
N ASP A 425 -4.70 -7.12 20.83
CA ASP A 425 -4.76 -6.77 22.24
C ASP A 425 -6.16 -6.26 22.68
N TRP A 426 -6.71 -5.27 21.98
CA TRP A 426 -7.99 -4.65 22.32
C TRP A 426 -9.15 -5.64 22.24
N LEU A 427 -9.12 -6.57 21.27
CA LEU A 427 -10.18 -7.55 21.07
C LEU A 427 -10.13 -8.61 22.17
N PHE A 428 -8.92 -9.04 22.55
CA PHE A 428 -8.73 -9.89 23.71
C PHE A 428 -9.30 -9.22 24.98
N PHE A 429 -8.92 -7.98 25.29
CA PHE A 429 -9.42 -7.29 26.50
C PHE A 429 -10.93 -7.01 26.45
N LEU A 430 -11.48 -6.77 25.26
CA LEU A 430 -12.93 -6.64 25.08
C LEU A 430 -13.66 -7.96 25.40
N ALA A 431 -13.18 -9.09 24.86
CA ALA A 431 -13.75 -10.40 25.17
C ALA A 431 -13.57 -10.76 26.64
N ALA A 432 -12.40 -10.46 27.22
CA ALA A 432 -12.11 -10.65 28.63
C ALA A 432 -13.05 -9.81 29.52
N SER A 433 -13.42 -8.60 29.09
CA SER A 433 -14.38 -7.76 29.80
C SER A 433 -15.74 -8.46 29.95
N VAL A 434 -16.29 -8.92 28.84
CA VAL A 434 -17.60 -9.59 28.79
C VAL A 434 -17.55 -10.94 29.50
N ALA A 435 -16.46 -11.68 29.35
CA ALA A 435 -16.20 -12.94 30.03
C ALA A 435 -16.13 -12.79 31.56
N CYS A 436 -15.37 -11.81 32.06
CA CYS A 436 -15.27 -11.52 33.48
C CYS A 436 -16.63 -11.11 34.05
N LEU A 437 -17.39 -10.27 33.33
CA LEU A 437 -18.74 -9.91 33.76
C LEU A 437 -19.65 -11.13 33.84
N LYS A 438 -19.63 -12.02 32.84
CA LYS A 438 -20.38 -13.30 32.83
C LYS A 438 -20.00 -14.20 34.01
N LYS A 439 -18.74 -14.17 34.44
CA LYS A 439 -18.21 -14.99 35.54
C LYS A 439 -18.30 -14.32 36.91
N GLY A 440 -19.08 -13.24 37.04
CA GLY A 440 -19.30 -12.57 38.32
C GLY A 440 -18.08 -11.79 38.82
N ARG A 441 -17.18 -11.39 37.92
CA ARG A 441 -15.97 -10.61 38.20
C ARG A 441 -16.08 -9.19 37.60
N PRO A 442 -17.05 -8.37 38.04
CA PRO A 442 -17.35 -7.08 37.40
C PRO A 442 -16.15 -6.13 37.43
N TRP A 443 -15.39 -6.09 38.51
CA TRP A 443 -14.23 -5.19 38.64
C TRP A 443 -13.17 -5.45 37.56
N LEU A 444 -12.76 -6.72 37.40
CA LEU A 444 -11.82 -7.12 36.34
C LEU A 444 -12.42 -6.91 34.95
N GLY A 445 -13.72 -7.17 34.79
CA GLY A 445 -14.42 -6.90 33.54
C GLY A 445 -14.38 -5.42 33.16
N GLY A 446 -14.55 -4.54 34.16
CA GLY A 446 -14.43 -3.10 34.03
C GLY A 446 -13.04 -2.65 33.63
N MET A 447 -12.01 -3.12 34.35
CA MET A 447 -10.62 -2.79 34.03
C MET A 447 -10.24 -3.22 32.60
N ALA A 448 -10.66 -4.42 32.19
CA ALA A 448 -10.45 -4.91 30.83
C ALA A 448 -11.18 -4.05 29.79
N LEU A 449 -12.42 -3.60 30.07
CA LEU A 449 -13.13 -2.67 29.18
C LEU A 449 -12.40 -1.33 29.08
N GLY A 450 -12.01 -0.77 30.22
CA GLY A 450 -11.30 0.51 30.27
C GLY A 450 -10.01 0.43 29.46
N TYR A 451 -9.25 -0.66 29.58
CA TYR A 451 -8.05 -0.86 28.77
C TYR A 451 -8.37 -1.01 27.27
N ALA A 452 -9.32 -1.87 26.89
CA ALA A 452 -9.74 -2.03 25.49
C ALA A 452 -10.21 -0.70 24.86
N ALA A 453 -10.97 0.10 25.61
CA ALA A 453 -11.44 1.41 25.19
C ALA A 453 -10.27 2.40 25.04
N LEU A 454 -9.26 2.36 25.91
CA LEU A 454 -8.08 3.20 25.75
C LEU A 454 -7.18 2.75 24.58
N LEU A 455 -7.26 1.49 24.15
CA LEU A 455 -6.53 0.98 22.98
C LEU A 455 -7.19 1.35 21.64
N ARG A 456 -8.52 1.41 21.53
CA ARG A 456 -9.22 1.67 20.24
C ARG A 456 -10.49 2.55 20.30
N ILE A 457 -10.78 3.22 21.42
CA ILE A 457 -11.96 4.10 21.69
C ILE A 457 -13.32 3.39 21.62
N PHE A 458 -13.69 2.84 20.46
CA PHE A 458 -15.02 2.29 20.20
C PHE A 458 -15.46 1.17 21.18
N PRO A 459 -14.57 0.35 21.79
CA PRO A 459 -15.01 -0.62 22.79
C PRO A 459 -15.71 0.05 23.98
N GLY A 460 -15.40 1.33 24.28
CA GLY A 460 -16.03 2.09 25.35
C GLY A 460 -17.55 2.19 25.26
N LEU A 461 -18.14 2.02 24.06
CA LEU A 461 -19.58 2.00 23.87
C LEU A 461 -20.28 0.90 24.70
N LEU A 462 -19.59 -0.21 25.01
CA LEU A 462 -20.15 -1.28 25.84
C LEU A 462 -20.45 -0.85 27.28
N ALA A 463 -19.89 0.27 27.75
CA ALA A 463 -20.24 0.84 29.06
C ALA A 463 -21.67 1.41 29.10
N ALA A 464 -22.27 1.71 27.95
CA ALA A 464 -23.62 2.25 27.87
C ALA A 464 -24.67 1.31 28.49
N GLY A 465 -24.54 0.00 28.27
CA GLY A 465 -25.46 -0.99 28.84
C GLY A 465 -25.50 -0.95 30.38
N PRO A 466 -24.36 -1.13 31.08
CA PRO A 466 -24.27 -0.97 32.52
C PRO A 466 -24.77 0.40 33.03
N VAL A 467 -24.43 1.50 32.35
CA VAL A 467 -24.89 2.85 32.74
C VAL A 467 -26.41 2.95 32.68
N VAL A 468 -27.03 2.52 31.57
CA VAL A 468 -28.49 2.52 31.41
C VAL A 468 -29.15 1.61 32.44
N ALA A 469 -28.57 0.44 32.72
CA ALA A 469 -29.10 -0.47 33.74
C ALA A 469 -29.09 0.17 35.14
N VAL A 470 -28.00 0.84 35.52
CA VAL A 470 -27.91 1.58 36.78
C VAL A 470 -28.98 2.67 36.84
N LEU A 471 -29.07 3.51 35.80
CA LEU A 471 -30.04 4.61 35.75
C LEU A 471 -31.49 4.11 35.82
N ALA A 472 -31.84 3.07 35.06
CA ALA A 472 -33.19 2.51 35.03
C ALA A 472 -33.61 1.91 36.37
N LEU A 473 -32.71 1.17 37.03
CA LEU A 473 -33.00 0.54 38.32
C LEU A 473 -33.06 1.57 39.46
N VAL A 474 -32.18 2.57 39.45
CA VAL A 474 -32.16 3.65 40.44
C VAL A 474 -33.38 4.56 40.31
N THR A 475 -33.80 4.88 39.09
CA THR A 475 -35.01 5.68 38.85
C THR A 475 -36.28 4.94 39.23
N ARG A 476 -36.38 3.64 38.92
CA ARG A 476 -37.55 2.82 39.26
C ARG A 476 -37.73 2.65 40.77
N ASP A 477 -36.66 2.33 41.49
CA ASP A 477 -36.73 1.90 42.89
C ASP A 477 -36.40 3.02 43.89
N GLY A 478 -36.04 4.21 43.40
CA GLY A 478 -35.56 5.33 44.19
C GLY A 478 -34.09 5.21 44.59
N LEU A 479 -33.41 6.35 44.80
CA LEU A 479 -31.95 6.42 44.93
C LEU A 479 -31.36 5.45 45.97
N LYS A 480 -31.86 5.49 47.21
CA LYS A 480 -31.31 4.67 48.31
C LYS A 480 -31.51 3.18 48.08
N THR A 481 -32.69 2.77 47.62
CA THR A 481 -33.05 1.36 47.44
C THR A 481 -32.42 0.80 46.17
N GLY A 482 -32.50 1.53 45.07
CA GLY A 482 -31.90 1.15 43.79
C GLY A 482 -30.39 0.97 43.87
N LEU A 483 -29.68 1.86 44.56
CA LEU A 483 -28.22 1.72 44.75
C LEU A 483 -27.84 0.47 45.55
N ARG A 484 -28.71 -0.04 46.43
CA ARG A 484 -28.42 -1.26 47.22
C ARG A 484 -28.68 -2.56 46.45
N ARG A 485 -29.26 -2.49 45.24
CA ARG A 485 -29.50 -3.69 44.43
C ARG A 485 -28.19 -4.39 44.05
N PRO A 486 -28.09 -5.73 44.19
CA PRO A 486 -26.90 -6.48 43.79
C PRO A 486 -26.49 -6.25 42.33
N GLU A 487 -27.47 -6.11 41.42
CA GLU A 487 -27.22 -5.85 39.99
C GLU A 487 -26.57 -4.48 39.79
N VAL A 488 -27.11 -3.44 40.45
CA VAL A 488 -26.54 -2.08 40.40
C VAL A 488 -25.14 -2.07 41.00
N GLN A 489 -24.92 -2.75 42.12
CA GLN A 489 -23.59 -2.88 42.72
C GLN A 489 -22.58 -3.57 41.79
N ALA A 490 -23.00 -4.60 41.04
CA ALA A 490 -22.15 -5.24 40.04
C ALA A 490 -21.80 -4.27 38.91
N HIS A 491 -22.76 -3.52 38.38
CA HIS A 491 -22.52 -2.51 37.34
C HIS A 491 -21.64 -1.36 37.83
N LEU A 492 -21.83 -0.88 39.06
CA LEU A 492 -20.98 0.16 39.65
C LEU A 492 -19.54 -0.33 39.84
N ARG A 493 -19.33 -1.57 40.29
CA ARG A 493 -17.99 -2.18 40.38
C ARG A 493 -17.33 -2.32 39.00
N PHE A 494 -18.12 -2.63 37.98
CA PHE A 494 -17.64 -2.68 36.60
C PHE A 494 -17.22 -1.29 36.11
N LEU A 495 -18.06 -0.27 36.29
CA LEU A 495 -17.74 1.10 35.90
C LEU A 495 -16.54 1.66 36.69
N ALA A 496 -16.44 1.35 37.98
CA ALA A 496 -15.32 1.73 38.82
C ALA A 496 -14.01 1.05 38.37
N GLY A 497 -14.05 -0.24 37.98
CA GLY A 497 -12.89 -0.90 37.38
C GLY A 497 -12.42 -0.23 36.09
N ALA A 498 -13.36 0.17 35.22
CA ALA A 498 -13.04 0.90 33.99
C ALA A 498 -12.43 2.29 34.30
N ALA A 499 -13.01 3.02 35.25
CA ALA A 499 -12.49 4.30 35.71
C ALA A 499 -11.08 4.16 36.31
N LEU A 500 -10.81 3.10 37.07
CA LEU A 500 -9.47 2.81 37.59
C LEU A 500 -8.46 2.57 36.45
N ALA A 501 -8.82 1.80 35.43
CA ALA A 501 -7.95 1.59 34.27
C ALA A 501 -7.59 2.91 33.58
N VAL A 502 -8.57 3.81 33.41
CA VAL A 502 -8.32 5.17 32.87
C VAL A 502 -7.39 5.97 33.79
N ALA A 503 -7.69 6.00 35.09
CA ALA A 503 -6.91 6.75 36.08
C ALA A 503 -5.45 6.29 36.18
N LEU A 504 -5.16 5.01 35.89
CA LEU A 504 -3.80 4.47 35.91
C LEU A 504 -3.09 4.60 34.56
N LEU A 505 -3.76 4.21 33.47
CA LEU A 505 -3.10 4.07 32.16
C LEU A 505 -2.91 5.40 31.44
N VAL A 506 -3.82 6.37 31.63
CA VAL A 506 -3.65 7.70 31.02
C VAL A 506 -2.40 8.39 31.57
N PRO A 507 -2.18 8.51 32.90
CA PRO A 507 -0.92 9.06 33.41
C PRO A 507 0.30 8.23 33.02
N ALA A 508 0.21 6.90 33.04
CA ALA A 508 1.32 6.03 32.63
C ALA A 508 1.74 6.28 31.17
N SER A 509 0.79 6.59 30.28
CA SER A 509 1.10 6.89 28.88
C SER A 509 1.97 8.14 28.70
N PHE A 510 1.92 9.11 29.62
CA PHE A 510 2.74 10.32 29.51
C PHE A 510 4.24 10.03 29.54
N ALA A 511 4.65 8.96 30.23
CA ALA A 511 6.04 8.54 30.32
C ALA A 511 6.60 8.13 28.94
N VAL A 512 5.78 7.54 28.06
CA VAL A 512 6.23 7.13 26.72
C VAL A 512 5.96 8.22 25.68
N THR A 513 4.86 8.96 25.79
CA THR A 513 4.47 9.98 24.82
C THR A 513 5.23 11.30 24.96
N GLY A 514 5.87 11.55 26.11
CA GLY A 514 6.55 12.81 26.39
C GLY A 514 5.64 13.91 26.94
N GLY A 515 4.39 13.59 27.32
CA GLY A 515 3.47 14.53 27.94
C GLY A 515 1.99 14.39 27.52
N PRO A 516 1.10 15.21 28.10
CA PRO A 516 -0.33 15.22 27.80
C PRO A 516 -0.66 15.78 26.40
N GLU A 517 0.25 16.52 25.76
CA GLU A 517 0.08 17.07 24.41
C GLU A 517 -0.23 15.98 23.36
N ALA A 518 0.28 14.76 23.59
CA ALA A 518 0.00 13.61 22.73
C ALA A 518 -1.49 13.27 22.62
N TYR A 519 -2.31 13.57 23.63
CA TYR A 519 -3.76 13.39 23.55
C TYR A 519 -4.42 14.45 22.65
N ARG A 520 -3.90 15.69 22.64
CA ARG A 520 -4.36 16.73 21.69
C ARG A 520 -3.99 16.34 20.26
N ALA A 521 -2.77 15.88 20.06
CA ALA A 521 -2.31 15.39 18.76
C ALA A 521 -3.12 14.16 18.29
N PHE A 522 -3.40 13.22 19.20
CA PHE A 522 -4.25 12.06 18.92
C PHE A 522 -5.68 12.45 18.55
N LEU A 523 -6.27 13.42 19.27
CA LEU A 523 -7.61 13.93 18.96
C LEU A 523 -7.65 14.62 17.59
N ALA A 524 -6.66 15.45 17.28
CA ALA A 524 -6.53 16.08 15.97
C ALA A 524 -6.40 15.03 14.85
N ASN A 525 -5.53 14.03 15.05
CA ASN A 525 -5.34 12.94 14.11
C ASN A 525 -6.63 12.12 13.91
N THR A 526 -7.37 11.84 14.99
CA THR A 526 -8.64 11.10 14.95
C THR A 526 -9.71 11.87 14.19
N ARG A 527 -9.84 13.19 14.41
CA ARG A 527 -10.79 14.03 13.67
C ARG A 527 -10.46 14.07 12.18
N LYS A 528 -9.19 14.28 11.84
CA LYS A 528 -8.69 14.23 10.46
C LYS A 528 -9.04 12.90 9.78
N HIS A 529 -8.79 11.77 10.44
CA HIS A 529 -9.13 10.44 9.92
C HIS A 529 -10.64 10.24 9.73
N GLN A 530 -11.47 10.70 10.68
CA GLN A 530 -12.93 10.61 10.55
C GLN A 530 -13.45 11.41 9.34
N GLU A 531 -12.79 12.52 8.99
CA GLU A 531 -13.19 13.38 7.87
C GLU A 531 -12.67 12.87 6.52
N THR A 532 -11.55 12.15 6.51
CA THR A 532 -10.94 11.59 5.29
C THR A 532 -11.78 10.44 4.73
N PRO A 533 -12.29 10.48 3.49
CA PRO A 533 -12.99 9.34 2.91
C PRO A 533 -12.02 8.19 2.60
N LEU A 534 -12.30 7.01 3.18
CA LEU A 534 -11.51 5.79 2.95
C LEU A 534 -12.37 4.69 2.33
N THR A 535 -11.76 3.88 1.45
CA THR A 535 -12.43 2.78 0.75
C THR A 535 -12.95 1.69 1.69
N ASN A 536 -12.35 1.59 2.88
CA ASN A 536 -12.71 0.65 3.93
C ASN A 536 -13.64 1.24 5.02
N HIS A 537 -14.18 2.45 4.83
CA HIS A 537 -15.13 3.02 5.78
C HIS A 537 -16.43 2.20 5.83
N MET A 538 -16.74 1.69 7.02
CA MET A 538 -17.98 0.97 7.31
C MET A 538 -18.90 1.82 8.21
N GLY A 539 -20.21 1.65 8.05
CA GLY A 539 -21.22 2.26 8.93
C GLY A 539 -22.27 3.09 8.19
N LEU A 540 -23.17 3.72 8.95
CA LEU A 540 -24.34 4.43 8.42
C LEU A 540 -23.95 5.54 7.44
N ARG A 541 -22.90 6.31 7.75
CA ARG A 541 -22.36 7.35 6.86
C ARG A 541 -22.05 6.78 5.48
N THR A 542 -21.47 5.58 5.41
CA THR A 542 -21.13 4.95 4.13
C THR A 542 -22.37 4.62 3.31
N VAL A 543 -23.40 4.08 3.96
CA VAL A 543 -24.67 3.68 3.34
C VAL A 543 -25.43 4.89 2.79
N VAL A 544 -25.63 5.94 3.59
CA VAL A 544 -26.47 7.08 3.20
C VAL A 544 -25.81 8.01 2.16
N SER A 545 -24.47 8.01 2.10
CA SER A 545 -23.70 8.76 1.10
C SER A 545 -23.36 7.95 -0.15
N TRP A 546 -23.87 6.73 -0.29
CA TRP A 546 -23.60 5.92 -1.49
C TRP A 546 -24.38 6.44 -2.70
N ARG A 547 -23.72 6.52 -3.86
CA ARG A 547 -24.32 6.88 -5.14
C ARG A 547 -23.78 5.93 -6.23
N PRO A 548 -24.64 5.30 -7.06
CA PRO A 548 -24.18 4.39 -8.12
C PRO A 548 -23.24 5.05 -9.13
N ALA A 549 -23.42 6.35 -9.38
CA ALA A 549 -22.62 7.14 -10.31
C ALA A 549 -21.21 7.44 -9.80
N GLU A 550 -21.01 7.43 -8.47
CA GLU A 550 -19.80 7.96 -7.81
C GLU A 550 -18.96 6.85 -7.15
N VAL A 551 -19.05 5.62 -7.67
CA VAL A 551 -18.23 4.49 -7.18
C VAL A 551 -16.79 4.64 -7.65
N GLY A 552 -15.83 4.17 -6.83
CA GLY A 552 -14.38 4.32 -7.07
C GLY A 552 -13.96 3.97 -8.50
N ARG A 553 -14.38 2.81 -9.01
CA ARG A 553 -14.09 2.36 -10.40
C ARG A 553 -14.49 3.32 -11.54
N ARG A 554 -15.27 4.37 -11.26
CA ARG A 554 -15.69 5.40 -12.23
C ARG A 554 -14.99 6.74 -12.02
N LEU A 555 -14.45 6.98 -10.83
CA LEU A 555 -13.92 8.27 -10.41
C LEU A 555 -12.42 8.24 -10.10
N VAL A 556 -11.81 7.05 -10.05
CA VAL A 556 -10.36 6.93 -9.94
C VAL A 556 -9.71 7.44 -11.22
N ASP A 557 -8.67 8.25 -11.03
CA ASP A 557 -7.88 8.88 -12.10
C ASP A 557 -6.40 8.65 -11.79
N GLU A 558 -5.81 7.58 -12.33
CA GLU A 558 -4.41 7.19 -12.08
C GLU A 558 -3.39 8.26 -12.55
N THR A 559 -3.82 9.24 -13.36
CA THR A 559 -2.95 10.34 -13.81
C THR A 559 -2.89 11.51 -12.83
N ALA A 560 -3.81 11.56 -11.86
CA ALA A 560 -3.85 12.59 -10.85
C ALA A 560 -2.87 12.30 -9.70
N THR A 561 -2.37 13.36 -9.05
CA THR A 561 -1.53 13.22 -7.85
C THR A 561 -2.24 12.42 -6.74
N ASP A 562 -3.55 12.62 -6.56
CA ASP A 562 -4.38 11.75 -5.73
C ASP A 562 -5.36 10.99 -6.63
N PRO A 563 -5.07 9.71 -6.97
CA PRO A 563 -5.94 8.93 -7.83
C PRO A 563 -7.37 8.80 -7.32
N TRP A 564 -7.57 8.91 -6.01
CA TRP A 564 -8.87 8.81 -5.36
C TRP A 564 -9.50 10.18 -5.07
N GLY A 565 -8.86 11.29 -5.44
CA GLY A 565 -9.28 12.66 -5.09
C GLY A 565 -10.72 12.97 -5.48
N ARG A 566 -11.08 12.76 -6.76
CA ARG A 566 -12.45 12.97 -7.27
C ARG A 566 -13.48 12.10 -6.54
N TRP A 567 -13.11 10.86 -6.22
CA TRP A 567 -13.96 9.96 -5.44
C TRP A 567 -14.15 10.47 -4.00
N LYS A 568 -13.09 10.92 -3.33
CA LYS A 568 -13.14 11.50 -1.98
C LYS A 568 -14.06 12.74 -1.96
N GLU A 569 -13.91 13.64 -2.91
CA GLU A 569 -14.73 14.84 -3.04
C GLU A 569 -16.21 14.51 -3.22
N ALA A 570 -16.53 13.59 -4.14
CA ALA A 570 -17.90 13.14 -4.37
C ALA A 570 -18.52 12.54 -3.09
N ARG A 571 -17.76 11.72 -2.35
CA ARG A 571 -18.19 11.16 -1.07
C ARG A 571 -18.49 12.22 -0.01
N LEU A 572 -17.66 13.26 0.07
CA LEU A 572 -17.89 14.39 0.98
C LEU A 572 -19.11 15.22 0.56
N ALA A 573 -19.32 15.43 -0.74
CA ALA A 573 -20.49 16.13 -1.26
C ALA A 573 -21.79 15.35 -0.98
N ALA A 574 -21.81 14.04 -1.28
CA ALA A 574 -22.94 13.16 -1.02
C ALA A 574 -23.29 13.09 0.47
N TRP A 575 -22.28 13.05 1.36
CA TRP A 575 -22.50 13.11 2.80
C TRP A 575 -23.10 14.45 3.24
N ARG A 576 -22.60 15.59 2.72
CA ARG A 576 -23.15 16.91 3.03
C ARG A 576 -24.63 17.02 2.65
N GLN A 577 -25.03 16.45 1.51
CA GLN A 577 -26.43 16.39 1.08
C GLN A 577 -27.29 15.46 1.95
N ALA A 578 -26.73 14.34 2.42
CA ALA A 578 -27.44 13.36 3.25
C ALA A 578 -27.55 13.76 4.74
N ARG A 579 -26.71 14.70 5.21
CA ARG A 579 -26.59 15.09 6.62
C ARG A 579 -27.91 15.46 7.32
N PRO A 580 -28.89 16.14 6.68
CA PRO A 580 -30.18 16.44 7.30
C PRO A 580 -31.01 15.19 7.69
N PHE A 581 -30.72 14.02 7.12
CA PHE A 581 -31.44 12.77 7.34
C PHE A 581 -30.70 11.78 8.24
N ALA A 582 -29.51 12.13 8.72
CA ALA A 582 -28.59 11.24 9.43
C ALA A 582 -28.08 11.80 10.78
N ALA A 583 -28.58 12.96 11.20
CA ALA A 583 -28.20 13.65 12.43
C ALA A 583 -28.97 13.16 13.66
#